data_AF-A0A1U7WX46-F1
#
_entry.id   AF-A0A1U7WX46-F1
#
_cell.length_a   1.000
_cell.length_b   1.000
_cell.length_c   1.000
_cell.angle_alpha   90.00
_cell.angle_beta   90.00
_cell.angle_gamma   90.00
#
_symmetry.space_group_name_H-M   'P 1'
#
loop_
_entity.id
_entity.type
_entity.pdbx_description
1 polymer ?
#
loop_
_entity_poly.entity_id
_entity_poly.type
_entity_poly.pdbx_seq_one_letter_code
_entity_poly.pdbx_strand_id
1 'polypeptide(L)'
;MFFDGAVNANGVGIGAIFISPTGQHYPATSRLWFFCTKNTTEYEACIMGMNMKVDLDVDELLIMGDSDLIIRCIDALEAEMIMNEVHSGVCGPHMNGYVLAKKILWAWYYWMTMEKDFYSFVQKCHKCQIHCDLIHAPSSELHLMSTPWPFVAGVTFKAVTKKVVVDFVDSNIICCFGIPKTVITDNAANLNNYLMREICE
;
A
#
# COMPACT_ATOMS: atom_id res chain seq x y z
N MET A 1 -16.21 -14.20 -1.54
CA MET A 1 -15.01 -13.74 -2.28
C MET A 1 -14.14 -14.93 -2.56
N PHE A 2 -13.65 -15.02 -3.79
CA PHE A 2 -12.48 -15.82 -4.14
C PHE A 2 -11.34 -14.89 -4.49
N PHE A 3 -10.10 -15.25 -4.17
CA PHE A 3 -8.93 -14.47 -4.55
C PHE A 3 -7.77 -15.40 -4.93
N ASP A 4 -6.91 -14.93 -5.82
CA ASP A 4 -5.71 -15.64 -6.24
C ASP A 4 -4.58 -14.66 -6.60
N GLY A 5 -3.36 -15.10 -6.32
CA GLY A 5 -2.12 -14.39 -6.60
C GLY A 5 -1.21 -15.20 -7.50
N ALA A 6 -0.82 -14.64 -8.65
CA ALA A 6 0.05 -15.29 -9.62
C ALA A 6 1.41 -14.59 -9.73
N VAL A 7 2.49 -15.36 -9.63
CA VAL A 7 3.87 -14.89 -9.82
C VAL A 7 4.51 -15.66 -10.97
N ASN A 8 5.10 -14.95 -11.92
CA ASN A 8 5.93 -15.55 -12.97
C ASN A 8 7.12 -14.64 -13.32
N ALA A 9 7.98 -15.09 -14.24
CA ALA A 9 9.16 -14.34 -14.66
C ALA A 9 8.85 -12.96 -15.28
N ASN A 10 7.64 -12.77 -15.80
CA ASN A 10 7.21 -11.53 -16.41
C ASN A 10 6.56 -10.56 -15.41
N GLY A 11 6.28 -10.99 -14.18
CA GLY A 11 5.72 -10.13 -13.14
C GLY A 11 4.73 -10.84 -12.23
N VAL A 12 3.96 -10.02 -11.52
CA VAL A 12 3.06 -10.47 -10.48
C VAL A 12 1.65 -9.93 -10.75
N GLY A 13 0.66 -10.81 -10.73
CA GLY A 13 -0.75 -10.49 -10.92
C GLY A 13 -1.58 -10.89 -9.71
N ILE A 14 -2.59 -10.10 -9.40
CA ILE A 14 -3.55 -10.36 -8.33
C ILE A 14 -4.96 -10.32 -8.89
N GLY A 15 -5.85 -11.13 -8.32
CA GLY A 15 -7.26 -11.15 -8.69
C GLY A 15 -8.17 -11.51 -7.52
N ALA A 16 -9.35 -10.90 -7.51
CA ALA A 16 -10.43 -11.23 -6.59
C ALA A 16 -11.77 -11.27 -7.35
N ILE A 17 -12.70 -12.11 -6.91
CA ILE A 17 -14.04 -12.22 -7.46
C ILE A 17 -15.04 -12.23 -6.31
N PHE A 18 -16.00 -11.31 -6.34
CA PHE A 18 -17.20 -11.42 -5.52
C PHE A 18 -18.31 -12.13 -6.26
N ILE A 19 -19.05 -12.92 -5.50
CA ILE A 19 -20.26 -13.58 -5.94
C ILE A 19 -21.34 -13.12 -4.97
N SER A 20 -22.32 -12.40 -5.49
CA SER A 20 -23.49 -11.97 -4.72
C SER A 20 -24.40 -13.17 -4.39
N PRO A 21 -25.33 -13.03 -3.43
CA PRO A 21 -26.30 -14.09 -3.11
C PRO A 21 -27.18 -14.51 -4.31
N THR A 22 -27.35 -13.64 -5.30
CA THR A 22 -28.08 -13.94 -6.54
C THR A 22 -27.23 -14.67 -7.59
N GLY A 23 -25.96 -14.94 -7.28
CA GLY A 23 -25.01 -15.58 -8.20
C GLY A 23 -24.37 -14.64 -9.22
N GLN A 24 -24.55 -13.31 -9.09
CA GLN A 24 -23.86 -12.35 -9.95
C GLN A 24 -22.41 -12.18 -9.53
N HIS A 25 -21.50 -12.16 -10.51
CA HIS A 25 -20.06 -12.09 -10.31
C HIS A 25 -19.51 -10.67 -10.54
N TYR A 26 -18.57 -10.25 -9.70
CA TYR A 26 -17.87 -8.97 -9.78
C TYR A 26 -16.36 -9.23 -9.68
N PRO A 27 -15.66 -9.38 -10.81
CA PRO A 27 -14.21 -9.61 -10.82
C PRO A 27 -13.41 -8.31 -10.73
N ALA A 28 -12.28 -8.36 -10.02
CA ALA A 28 -11.27 -7.32 -9.98
C ALA A 28 -9.89 -7.95 -10.17
N THR A 29 -9.03 -7.33 -10.98
CA THR A 29 -7.66 -7.77 -11.21
C THR A 29 -6.72 -6.58 -11.30
N SER A 30 -5.46 -6.78 -10.90
CA SER A 30 -4.40 -5.80 -11.10
C SER A 30 -3.05 -6.48 -11.20
N ARG A 31 -2.09 -5.78 -11.81
CA ARG A 31 -0.69 -6.18 -11.85
C ARG A 31 0.04 -5.45 -10.73
N LEU A 32 0.77 -6.19 -9.90
CA LEU A 32 1.67 -5.57 -8.94
C LEU A 32 2.91 -5.07 -9.67
N TRP A 33 3.32 -3.84 -9.35
CA TRP A 33 4.51 -3.21 -9.92
C TRP A 33 5.81 -3.59 -9.20
N PHE A 34 5.75 -4.57 -8.30
CA PHE A 34 6.90 -5.14 -7.62
C PHE A 34 6.86 -6.66 -7.69
N PHE A 35 8.03 -7.28 -7.66
CA PHE A 35 8.14 -8.73 -7.51
C PHE A 35 7.96 -9.11 -6.03
N CYS A 36 7.20 -10.16 -5.78
CA CYS A 36 7.02 -10.71 -4.44
C CYS A 36 6.82 -12.23 -4.50
N THR A 37 6.80 -12.88 -3.34
CA THR A 37 6.60 -14.33 -3.25
C THR A 37 5.15 -14.69 -3.59
N LYS A 38 4.87 -15.98 -3.86
CA LYS A 38 3.51 -16.46 -4.11
C LYS A 38 2.59 -16.09 -2.94
N ASN A 39 3.01 -16.38 -1.71
CA ASN A 39 2.26 -16.03 -0.50
C ASN A 39 1.99 -14.52 -0.43
N THR A 40 3.02 -13.67 -0.63
CA THR A 40 2.84 -12.20 -0.64
C THR A 40 1.81 -11.77 -1.68
N THR A 41 1.81 -12.39 -2.86
CA THR A 41 0.87 -12.06 -3.93
C THR A 41 -0.57 -12.44 -3.57
N GLU A 42 -0.77 -13.59 -2.93
CA GLU A 42 -2.09 -14.03 -2.46
C GLU A 42 -2.65 -13.08 -1.40
N TYR A 43 -1.81 -12.54 -0.50
CA TYR A 43 -2.25 -11.49 0.43
C TYR A 43 -2.66 -10.20 -0.28
N GLU A 44 -1.88 -9.74 -1.25
CA GLU A 44 -2.20 -8.53 -1.99
C GLU A 44 -3.52 -8.69 -2.77
N ALA A 45 -3.79 -9.89 -3.29
CA ALA A 45 -5.09 -10.24 -3.87
C ALA A 45 -6.24 -10.21 -2.84
N CYS A 46 -5.99 -10.70 -1.63
CA CYS A 46 -6.97 -10.66 -0.54
C CYS A 46 -7.28 -9.21 -0.10
N ILE A 47 -6.26 -8.36 0.06
CA ILE A 47 -6.40 -6.94 0.40
C ILE A 47 -7.16 -6.19 -0.69
N MET A 48 -6.81 -6.41 -1.97
CA MET A 48 -7.58 -5.85 -3.09
C MET A 48 -9.06 -6.22 -2.97
N GLY A 49 -9.34 -7.49 -2.72
CA GLY A 49 -10.70 -7.96 -2.54
C GLY A 49 -11.41 -7.32 -1.34
N MET A 50 -10.73 -7.12 -0.22
CA MET A 50 -11.27 -6.41 0.94
C MET A 50 -11.56 -4.93 0.65
N ASN A 51 -10.70 -4.24 -0.10
CA ASN A 51 -10.97 -2.86 -0.52
C ASN A 51 -12.19 -2.79 -1.45
N MET A 52 -12.31 -3.73 -2.38
CA MET A 52 -13.48 -3.85 -3.25
C MET A 52 -14.77 -4.04 -2.44
N LYS A 53 -14.71 -4.72 -1.28
CA LYS A 53 -15.87 -4.86 -0.36
C LYS A 53 -16.38 -3.49 0.10
N VAL A 54 -15.44 -2.63 0.49
CA VAL A 54 -15.72 -1.27 0.97
C VAL A 54 -16.32 -0.44 -0.17
N ASP A 55 -15.73 -0.51 -1.36
CA ASP A 55 -16.21 0.23 -2.53
C ASP A 55 -17.63 -0.19 -2.97
N LEU A 56 -18.00 -1.45 -2.73
CA LEU A 56 -19.32 -1.99 -3.04
C LEU A 56 -20.31 -1.94 -1.86
N ASP A 57 -19.93 -1.33 -0.74
CA ASP A 57 -20.75 -1.20 0.47
C ASP A 57 -21.34 -2.55 0.95
N VAL A 58 -20.52 -3.59 0.93
CA VAL A 58 -20.92 -4.94 1.36
C VAL A 58 -20.68 -5.07 2.86
N ASP A 59 -21.72 -5.43 3.64
CA ASP A 59 -21.60 -5.59 5.10
C ASP A 59 -20.91 -6.90 5.50
N GLU A 60 -21.34 -8.01 4.92
CA GLU A 60 -20.85 -9.36 5.24
C GLU A 60 -20.16 -10.00 4.05
N LEU A 61 -18.98 -10.59 4.29
CA LEU A 61 -18.19 -11.20 3.23
C LEU A 61 -17.54 -12.50 3.72
N LEU A 62 -17.91 -13.61 3.08
CA LEU A 62 -17.16 -14.86 3.19
C LEU A 62 -15.94 -14.81 2.28
N ILE A 63 -14.75 -15.11 2.80
CA ILE A 63 -13.48 -15.11 2.06
C ILE A 63 -12.99 -16.55 1.89
N MET A 64 -12.69 -16.94 0.65
CA MET A 64 -12.19 -18.27 0.29
C MET A 64 -10.94 -18.10 -0.59
N GLY A 65 -9.82 -18.69 -0.18
CA GLY A 65 -8.57 -18.74 -0.96
C GLY A 65 -8.10 -20.18 -1.11
N ASP A 66 -7.44 -20.49 -2.21
CA ASP A 66 -6.99 -21.86 -2.57
C ASP A 66 -5.70 -22.29 -1.83
N SER A 67 -5.10 -21.36 -1.09
CA SER A 67 -3.69 -21.45 -0.69
C SER A 67 -3.45 -21.92 0.75
N ASP A 68 -4.44 -22.57 1.38
CA ASP A 68 -4.47 -22.85 2.83
C ASP A 68 -4.23 -21.60 3.70
N LEU A 69 -4.40 -20.41 3.12
CA LEU A 69 -4.29 -19.10 3.76
C LEU A 69 -5.52 -18.88 4.67
N ILE A 70 -5.50 -19.53 5.84
CA ILE A 70 -6.48 -19.26 6.90
C ILE A 70 -6.05 -17.97 7.60
N ILE A 71 -6.49 -16.84 7.07
CA ILE A 71 -6.47 -15.60 7.84
C ILE A 71 -7.59 -15.72 8.87
N ARG A 72 -7.22 -15.83 10.15
CA ARG A 72 -8.20 -15.95 11.22
C ARG A 72 -8.91 -14.62 11.39
N CYS A 73 -10.20 -14.59 11.05
CA CYS A 73 -11.07 -13.50 11.44
C CYS A 73 -11.21 -13.52 12.96
N ILE A 74 -10.89 -12.41 13.61
CA ILE A 74 -10.98 -12.28 15.07
C ILE A 74 -12.11 -11.33 15.45
N ASP A 75 -12.70 -11.56 16.61
CA ASP A 75 -13.75 -10.69 17.13
C ASP A 75 -13.19 -9.38 17.71
N ALA A 76 -14.08 -8.48 18.12
CA ALA A 76 -13.71 -7.18 18.65
C ALA A 76 -12.89 -7.26 19.95
N LEU A 77 -13.12 -8.27 20.79
CA LEU A 77 -12.43 -8.44 22.06
C LEU A 77 -10.98 -8.87 21.80
N GLU A 78 -10.77 -9.85 20.93
CA GLU A 78 -9.44 -10.28 20.51
C GLU A 78 -8.69 -9.17 19.76
N ALA A 79 -9.39 -8.41 18.90
CA ALA A 79 -8.80 -7.27 18.21
C ALA A 79 -8.27 -6.22 19.21
N GLU A 80 -9.04 -5.89 20.25
CA GLU A 80 -8.60 -4.98 21.30
C GLU A 80 -7.37 -5.51 22.04
N MET A 81 -7.33 -6.80 22.36
CA MET A 81 -6.18 -7.43 22.99
C MET A 81 -4.93 -7.36 22.11
N ILE A 82 -5.05 -7.69 20.83
CA ILE A 82 -3.94 -7.66 19.87
C ILE A 82 -3.43 -6.23 19.68
N MET A 83 -4.33 -5.24 19.54
CA MET A 83 -3.94 -3.83 19.43
C MET A 83 -3.17 -3.37 20.67
N ASN A 84 -3.66 -3.70 21.87
CA ASN A 84 -2.98 -3.36 23.12
C ASN A 84 -1.61 -4.03 23.23
N GLU A 85 -1.49 -5.32 22.94
CA GLU A 85 -0.21 -6.04 23.05
C GLU A 85 0.80 -5.54 22.02
N VAL A 86 0.39 -5.43 20.76
CA VAL A 86 1.33 -5.16 19.66
C VAL A 86 1.72 -3.69 19.60
N HIS A 87 0.86 -2.76 20.02
CA HIS A 87 1.18 -1.34 20.07
C HIS A 87 1.68 -0.88 21.44
N SER A 88 1.01 -1.28 22.52
CA SER A 88 1.22 -0.78 23.89
C SER A 88 1.92 -1.77 24.82
N GLY A 89 2.19 -2.99 24.37
CA GLY A 89 2.84 -4.04 25.16
C GLY A 89 4.30 -3.71 25.51
N VAL A 90 4.95 -4.66 26.19
CA VAL A 90 6.35 -4.49 26.62
C VAL A 90 7.23 -4.39 25.37
N CYS A 91 7.85 -3.22 25.17
CA CYS A 91 8.58 -2.85 23.95
C CYS A 91 7.71 -2.67 22.69
N GLY A 92 6.46 -2.23 22.86
CA GLY A 92 5.60 -1.79 21.76
C GLY A 92 6.31 -0.79 20.84
N PRO A 93 6.30 -1.00 19.50
CA PRO A 93 7.09 -0.22 18.56
C PRO A 93 6.47 1.15 18.25
N HIS A 94 5.28 1.46 18.79
CA HIS A 94 4.59 2.74 18.64
C HIS A 94 4.49 3.25 17.18
N MET A 95 4.32 2.32 16.25
CA MET A 95 4.23 2.59 14.81
C MET A 95 2.87 3.19 14.40
N ASN A 96 2.83 3.76 13.19
CA ASN A 96 1.56 4.18 12.55
C ASN A 96 0.59 2.99 12.41
N GLY A 97 -0.71 3.28 12.51
CA GLY A 97 -1.78 2.29 12.45
C GLY A 97 -1.76 1.43 11.18
N TYR A 98 -1.44 2.02 10.03
CA TYR A 98 -1.29 1.29 8.76
C TYR A 98 -0.21 0.20 8.82
N VAL A 99 0.94 0.51 9.40
CA VAL A 99 2.07 -0.44 9.49
C VAL A 99 1.74 -1.55 10.49
N LEU A 100 1.05 -1.22 11.58
CA LEU A 100 0.57 -2.20 12.56
C LEU A 100 -0.46 -3.14 11.96
N ALA A 101 -1.45 -2.63 11.23
CA ALA A 101 -2.46 -3.42 10.54
C ALA A 101 -1.80 -4.47 9.62
N LYS A 102 -0.86 -4.04 8.77
CA LYS A 102 -0.09 -4.97 7.92
C LYS A 102 0.69 -6.01 8.70
N LYS A 103 1.30 -5.63 9.83
CA LYS A 103 2.04 -6.56 10.68
C LYS A 103 1.13 -7.65 11.27
N ILE A 104 -0.09 -7.31 11.68
CA ILE A 104 -1.07 -8.28 12.17
C ILE A 104 -1.59 -9.16 11.04
N LEU A 105 -1.86 -8.57 9.88
CA LEU A 105 -2.29 -9.29 8.70
C LEU A 105 -1.23 -10.33 8.26
N TRP A 106 0.05 -9.97 8.30
CA TRP A 106 1.17 -10.90 8.09
C TRP A 106 1.32 -11.96 9.18
N ALA A 107 0.81 -11.70 10.38
CA ALA A 107 0.70 -12.67 11.45
C ALA A 107 -0.56 -13.55 11.33
N TRP A 108 -1.30 -13.45 10.21
CA TRP A 108 -2.45 -14.28 9.88
C TRP A 108 -3.73 -13.99 10.67
N TYR A 109 -3.85 -12.79 11.24
CA TYR A 109 -5.08 -12.33 11.88
C TYR A 109 -5.67 -11.16 11.11
N TYR A 110 -7.00 -11.08 11.04
CA TYR A 110 -7.70 -9.96 10.42
C TYR A 110 -9.03 -9.68 11.13
N TRP A 111 -9.49 -8.43 11.05
CA TRP A 111 -10.87 -8.07 11.35
C TRP A 111 -11.29 -6.91 10.46
N MET A 112 -12.60 -6.76 10.26
CA MET A 112 -13.17 -5.92 9.21
C MET A 112 -12.77 -4.43 9.26
N THR A 113 -12.55 -3.91 10.46
CA THR A 113 -12.26 -2.49 10.70
C THR A 113 -10.79 -2.25 11.08
N MET A 114 -9.91 -3.24 10.90
CA MET A 114 -8.53 -3.24 11.38
C MET A 114 -7.78 -1.94 11.12
N GLU A 115 -7.74 -1.46 9.88
CA GLU A 115 -6.99 -0.24 9.56
C GLU A 115 -7.54 0.98 10.29
N LYS A 116 -8.88 1.13 10.31
CA LYS A 116 -9.57 2.24 10.97
C LYS A 116 -9.40 2.19 12.49
N ASP A 117 -9.44 0.99 13.06
CA ASP A 117 -9.29 0.77 14.49
C ASP A 117 -7.86 1.05 14.92
N PHE A 118 -6.86 0.54 14.20
CA PHE A 118 -5.46 0.87 14.46
C PHE A 118 -5.17 2.36 14.30
N TYR A 119 -5.72 3.01 13.27
CA TYR A 119 -5.60 4.46 13.10
C TYR A 119 -6.15 5.20 14.33
N SER A 120 -7.39 4.88 14.73
CA SER A 120 -8.07 5.50 15.88
C SER A 120 -7.36 5.20 17.21
N PHE A 121 -6.77 4.01 17.34
CA PHE A 121 -6.05 3.57 18.53
C PHE A 121 -4.73 4.33 18.70
N VAL A 122 -3.91 4.40 17.64
CA VAL A 122 -2.63 5.14 17.65
C VAL A 122 -2.86 6.63 17.87
N GLN A 123 -3.93 7.20 17.31
CA GLN A 123 -4.30 8.61 17.51
C GLN A 123 -4.60 8.95 18.98
N LYS A 124 -5.08 8.00 19.78
CA LYS A 124 -5.34 8.17 21.22
C LYS A 124 -4.12 7.89 22.11
N CYS A 125 -3.06 7.29 21.57
CA CYS A 125 -1.88 6.92 22.34
C CYS A 125 -1.02 8.13 22.71
N HIS A 126 -0.94 8.46 24.00
CA HIS A 126 -0.19 9.62 24.49
C HIS A 126 1.29 9.62 24.06
N LYS A 127 1.97 8.46 24.14
CA LYS A 127 3.37 8.32 23.72
C LYS A 127 3.54 8.61 22.23
N CYS A 128 2.61 8.15 21.38
CA CYS A 128 2.63 8.49 19.97
C CYS A 128 2.33 9.97 19.75
N GLN A 129 1.37 10.56 20.46
CA GLN A 129 1.03 11.98 20.30
C GLN A 129 2.19 12.94 20.65
N ILE A 130 2.97 12.65 21.69
CA ILE A 130 4.07 13.52 22.11
C ILE A 130 5.37 13.31 21.31
N HIS A 131 5.55 12.14 20.70
CA HIS A 131 6.73 11.81 19.90
C HIS A 131 6.45 11.79 18.39
N CYS A 132 5.22 12.05 17.97
CA CYS A 132 4.89 12.21 16.56
C CYS A 132 5.58 13.47 16.06
N ASP A 133 6.16 13.41 14.85
CA ASP A 133 6.69 14.59 14.18
C ASP A 133 5.56 15.60 14.00
N LEU A 134 5.48 16.60 14.88
CA LEU A 134 4.52 17.69 14.81
C LEU A 134 4.79 18.48 13.54
N ILE A 135 4.10 18.16 12.46
CA ILE A 135 3.96 19.08 11.33
C ILE A 135 3.11 20.25 11.87
N HIS A 136 3.76 21.31 12.34
CA HIS A 136 3.14 22.55 12.83
C HIS A 136 2.47 23.37 11.70
N ALA A 137 1.92 22.71 10.68
CA ALA A 137 1.10 23.36 9.68
C ALA A 137 -0.34 23.43 10.21
N PRO A 138 -1.03 24.59 10.06
CA PRO A 138 -2.48 24.62 10.29
C PRO A 138 -3.14 23.54 9.43
N SER A 139 -4.30 23.04 9.86
CA SER A 139 -5.20 22.21 9.06
C SER A 139 -5.68 23.01 7.84
N SER A 140 -4.82 23.23 6.86
CA SER A 140 -5.25 23.41 5.49
C SER A 140 -5.95 22.12 5.11
N GLU A 141 -7.18 22.24 4.61
CA GLU A 141 -7.83 21.16 3.88
C GLU A 141 -6.77 20.61 2.94
N LEU A 142 -6.34 19.37 3.19
CA LEU A 142 -5.54 18.65 2.23
C LEU A 142 -6.49 18.53 1.06
N HIS A 143 -6.41 19.46 0.11
CA HIS A 143 -6.72 19.12 -1.25
C HIS A 143 -5.93 17.85 -1.45
N LEU A 144 -6.64 16.73 -1.48
CA LEU A 144 -6.15 15.57 -2.17
C LEU A 144 -5.67 16.19 -3.47
N MET A 145 -4.34 16.32 -3.63
CA MET A 145 -3.81 16.27 -4.95
C MET A 145 -4.38 14.95 -5.41
N SER A 146 -5.46 15.04 -6.17
CA SER A 146 -5.85 14.02 -7.11
C SER A 146 -4.62 13.93 -7.98
N THR A 147 -3.63 13.18 -7.47
CA THR A 147 -2.37 12.95 -8.11
C THR A 147 -2.80 12.32 -9.41
N PRO A 148 -2.56 12.96 -10.56
CA PRO A 148 -2.94 12.33 -11.82
C PRO A 148 -2.11 11.06 -12.07
N TRP A 149 -1.15 10.75 -11.18
CA TRP A 149 -0.13 9.71 -11.33
C TRP A 149 0.18 9.00 -9.99
N PRO A 150 0.01 7.67 -9.87
CA PRO A 150 0.02 6.97 -8.57
C PRO A 150 1.22 6.04 -8.34
N PHE A 151 2.48 6.47 -8.42
CA PHE A 151 3.61 5.55 -8.14
C PHE A 151 4.89 6.17 -7.56
N VAL A 152 5.64 5.31 -6.86
CA VAL A 152 7.04 5.50 -6.43
C VAL A 152 7.90 4.47 -7.16
N ALA A 153 8.89 4.92 -7.94
CA ALA A 153 9.88 4.05 -8.58
C ALA A 153 11.23 4.21 -7.88
N GLY A 154 11.85 3.11 -7.46
CA GLY A 154 13.13 3.11 -6.75
C GLY A 154 14.09 2.08 -7.32
N VAL A 155 15.30 2.53 -7.70
CA VAL A 155 16.38 1.67 -8.19
C VAL A 155 17.66 2.03 -7.44
N THR A 156 18.43 1.02 -7.04
CA THR A 156 19.71 1.21 -6.36
C THR A 156 20.85 1.34 -7.37
N PHE A 157 21.66 2.38 -7.25
CA PHE A 157 22.84 2.58 -8.08
C PHE A 157 24.10 2.63 -7.23
N LYS A 158 25.20 2.06 -7.74
CA LYS A 158 26.53 2.14 -7.11
C LYS A 158 27.02 3.59 -6.99
N ALA A 159 26.63 4.44 -7.93
CA ALA A 159 26.82 5.89 -7.88
C ALA A 159 25.72 6.59 -8.67
N VAL A 160 25.13 7.64 -8.11
CA VAL A 160 24.04 8.39 -8.75
C VAL A 160 24.63 9.58 -9.52
N THR A 161 25.04 9.31 -10.77
CA THR A 161 25.58 10.35 -11.66
C THR A 161 24.47 11.04 -12.45
N LYS A 162 24.76 12.21 -13.05
CA LYS A 162 23.83 12.93 -13.94
C LYS A 162 23.23 12.04 -15.03
N LYS A 163 24.07 11.22 -15.67
CA LYS A 163 23.64 10.31 -16.74
C LYS A 163 22.73 9.20 -16.21
N VAL A 164 23.05 8.63 -15.05
CA VAL A 164 22.23 7.59 -14.42
C VAL A 164 20.83 8.09 -14.09
N VAL A 165 20.72 9.33 -13.60
CA VAL A 165 19.44 9.98 -13.32
C VAL A 165 18.62 10.16 -14.60
N VAL A 166 19.25 10.65 -15.67
CA VAL A 166 18.63 10.84 -16.98
C VAL A 166 18.14 9.52 -17.56
N ASP A 167 19.01 8.50 -17.58
CA ASP A 167 18.66 7.17 -18.09
C ASP A 167 17.51 6.55 -17.27
N PHE A 168 17.46 6.79 -15.96
CA PHE A 168 16.37 6.36 -15.10
C PHE A 168 15.04 7.05 -15.45
N VAL A 169 15.04 8.37 -15.58
CA VAL A 169 13.84 9.16 -15.92
C VAL A 169 13.33 8.78 -17.30
N ASP A 170 14.22 8.64 -18.27
CA ASP A 170 13.85 8.24 -19.63
C ASP A 170 13.22 6.83 -19.66
N SER A 171 13.88 5.85 -19.03
CA SER A 171 13.43 4.46 -19.08
C SER A 171 12.19 4.17 -18.25
N ASN A 172 12.06 4.81 -17.09
CA ASN A 172 11.03 4.47 -16.09
C ASN A 172 9.89 5.48 -16.03
N ILE A 173 10.07 6.68 -16.59
CA ILE A 173 9.05 7.73 -16.62
C ILE A 173 8.62 8.01 -18.06
N ILE A 174 9.53 8.50 -18.90
CA ILE A 174 9.18 8.98 -20.25
C ILE A 174 8.73 7.84 -21.16
N CYS A 175 9.49 6.76 -21.26
CA CYS A 175 9.16 5.61 -22.11
C CYS A 175 7.85 4.93 -21.71
N CYS A 176 7.46 5.00 -20.44
CA CYS A 176 6.26 4.34 -19.93
C CYS A 176 5.02 5.24 -19.99
N PHE A 177 5.19 6.55 -19.76
CA PHE A 177 4.08 7.46 -19.47
C PHE A 177 4.04 8.70 -20.37
N GLY A 178 5.06 8.89 -21.22
CA GLY A 178 5.25 10.09 -22.02
C GLY A 178 5.98 11.21 -21.26
N ILE A 179 6.29 12.28 -21.99
CA ILE A 179 7.06 13.42 -21.44
C ILE A 179 6.20 14.17 -20.41
N PRO A 180 6.65 14.27 -19.14
CA PRO A 180 5.90 14.99 -18.11
C PRO A 180 5.84 16.49 -18.41
N LYS A 181 4.70 17.13 -18.14
CA LYS A 181 4.55 18.59 -18.26
C LYS A 181 5.44 19.36 -17.27
N THR A 182 5.72 18.78 -16.11
CA THR A 182 6.53 19.39 -15.06
C THR A 182 7.19 18.31 -14.22
N VAL A 183 8.49 18.45 -13.95
CA VAL A 183 9.25 17.60 -13.04
C VAL A 183 9.76 18.49 -11.90
N ILE A 184 9.40 18.16 -10.65
CA ILE A 184 9.84 18.89 -9.47
C ILE A 184 10.89 18.03 -8.77
N THR A 185 12.11 18.53 -8.65
CA THR A 185 13.22 17.87 -7.96
C THR A 185 13.79 18.78 -6.88
N ASP A 186 14.62 18.22 -5.99
CA ASP A 186 15.48 19.05 -5.15
C ASP A 186 16.60 19.72 -5.99
N ASN A 187 17.45 20.53 -5.34
CA ASN A 187 18.53 21.26 -5.98
C ASN A 187 19.83 20.44 -6.15
N ALA A 188 19.78 19.10 -6.10
CA ALA A 188 20.98 18.30 -6.21
C ALA A 188 21.61 18.43 -7.62
N ALA A 189 22.95 18.51 -7.69
CA ALA A 189 23.67 18.79 -8.93
C ALA A 189 23.55 17.69 -10.01
N ASN A 190 23.20 16.47 -9.61
CA ASN A 190 22.88 15.36 -10.51
C ASN A 190 21.49 15.49 -11.14
N LEU A 191 20.56 16.21 -10.50
CA LEU A 191 19.19 16.44 -10.97
C LEU A 191 19.07 17.80 -11.71
N ASN A 192 19.77 18.83 -11.25
CA ASN A 192 19.80 20.14 -11.88
C ASN A 192 20.94 20.25 -12.92
N ASN A 193 20.73 19.68 -14.11
CA ASN A 193 21.72 19.72 -15.18
C ASN A 193 21.06 19.81 -16.57
N TYR A 194 21.85 20.16 -17.59
CA TYR A 194 21.32 20.38 -18.94
C TYR A 194 20.69 19.13 -19.59
N LEU A 195 21.18 17.94 -19.28
CA LEU A 195 20.65 16.68 -19.82
C LEU A 195 19.23 16.41 -19.32
N MET A 196 18.91 16.80 -18.08
CA MET A 196 17.55 16.68 -17.55
C MET A 196 16.55 17.63 -18.22
N ARG A 197 17.03 18.77 -18.75
CA ARG A 197 16.18 19.67 -19.55
C ARG A 197 15.94 19.12 -20.94
N GLU A 198 16.98 18.58 -21.57
CA GLU A 198 16.94 18.04 -22.94
C GLU A 198 15.99 16.85 -23.09
N ILE A 199 15.87 15.98 -22.08
CA ILE A 199 14.92 14.85 -22.13
C ILE A 199 13.46 15.25 -21.87
N CYS A 200 13.21 16.49 -21.44
CA CYS A 200 11.86 16.99 -21.15
C CYS A 200 11.34 17.98 -22.22
N GLU A 201 12.08 18.18 -23.31
CA GLU A 201 11.69 18.95 -24.51
C GLU A 201 11.21 18.01 -25.63
#